data_AF-A0AAV2IR07-F1
#
_entry.id   AF-A0AAV2IR07-F1
#
_cell.length_a   1.000
_cell.length_b   1.000
_cell.length_c   1.000
_cell.angle_alpha   90.00
_cell.angle_beta   90.00
_cell.angle_gamma   90.00
#
_symmetry.space_group_name_H-M   'P 1'
#
loop_
_entity.id
_entity.type
_entity.pdbx_description
1 polymer ?
#
loop_
_entity_poly.entity_id
_entity_poly.type
_entity_poly.pdbx_seq_one_letter_code
_entity_poly.pdbx_strand_id
1 'polypeptide(L)' 'MQIEAVQENNAVDRTWNYRCGGSAATSTCNWSPYVNNWHEMVAFICPGDTVITGVDSYHDELAEDRRYKFRCCGI' A
#
# COMPACT_ATOMS: atom_id res chain seq x y z
N MET A 1 -3.16 9.88 -3.93
CA MET A 1 -3.16 8.60 -4.69
C MET A 1 -3.82 7.52 -3.83
N GLN A 2 -4.71 6.68 -4.40
CA GLN A 2 -5.44 5.64 -3.66
C GLN A 2 -5.01 4.25 -4.14
N ILE A 3 -4.73 3.36 -3.19
CA ILE A 3 -4.57 1.93 -3.42
C ILE A 3 -5.68 1.20 -2.68
N GLU A 4 -6.35 0.33 -3.41
CA GLU A 4 -7.25 -0.67 -2.86
C GLU A 4 -6.75 -2.04 -3.28
N ALA A 5 -6.39 -2.87 -2.31
CA ALA A 5 -6.22 -4.29 -2.54
C ALA A 5 -7.60 -4.94 -2.44
N VAL A 6 -8.07 -5.53 -3.53
CA VAL A 6 -9.30 -6.31 -3.55
C VAL A 6 -8.90 -7.77 -3.31
N GLN A 7 -9.43 -8.35 -2.23
CA GLN A 7 -9.28 -9.78 -1.97
C GLN A 7 -10.43 -10.51 -2.68
N GLU A 8 -10.15 -11.18 -3.78
CA GLU A 8 -11.10 -12.15 -4.33
C GLU A 8 -11.02 -13.45 -3.52
N ASN A 9 -12.16 -13.86 -3.00
CA ASN A 9 -12.34 -15.01 -2.12
C ASN A 9 -11.54 -16.24 -2.60
N ASN A 10 -10.74 -16.81 -1.70
CA ASN A 10 -9.85 -17.97 -1.90
C ASN A 10 -8.58 -17.78 -2.74
N ALA A 11 -8.23 -16.56 -3.17
CA ALA A 11 -6.90 -16.32 -3.73
C ALA A 11 -5.86 -16.12 -2.61
N VAL A 12 -4.81 -16.97 -2.60
CA VAL A 12 -3.61 -16.85 -1.75
C VAL A 12 -2.87 -15.52 -2.01
N ASP A 13 -3.07 -14.93 -3.20
CA ASP A 13 -2.45 -13.69 -3.62
C ASP A 13 -3.45 -12.54 -3.75
N ARG A 14 -2.98 -11.34 -3.40
CA ARG A 14 -3.80 -10.11 -3.37
C ARG A 14 -3.71 -9.40 -4.71
N THR A 15 -4.85 -8.99 -5.26
CA THR A 15 -4.91 -8.15 -6.46
C THR A 15 -4.87 -6.68 -6.06
N TRP A 16 -3.98 -5.90 -6.70
CA TRP A 16 -3.76 -4.50 -6.38
C TRP A 16 -4.32 -3.58 -7.45
N ASN A 17 -5.18 -2.64 -7.06
CA ASN A 17 -5.62 -1.55 -7.93
C ASN A 17 -4.86 -0.27 -7.59
N TYR A 18 -4.00 0.17 -8.51
CA TYR A 18 -3.26 1.43 -8.42
C TYR A 18 -3.91 2.49 -9.30
N ARG A 19 -3.97 3.74 -8.81
CA ARG A 19 -4.31 4.92 -9.63
C ARG A 19 -3.09 5.82 -9.76
N CYS A 20 -2.75 6.25 -10.98
CA CYS A 20 -1.62 7.16 -11.20
C CYS A 20 -2.05 8.63 -11.07
N GLY A 21 -1.14 9.48 -10.58
CA GLY A 21 -1.28 10.95 -10.59
C GLY A 21 -0.42 11.57 -11.70
N GLY A 22 -0.78 12.76 -12.19
CA GLY A 22 -0.07 13.44 -13.27
C GLY A 22 1.12 14.32 -12.86
N SER A 23 1.32 14.53 -11.55
CA SER A 23 2.41 15.37 -11.02
C SER A 23 3.64 14.54 -10.65
N ALA A 24 4.83 15.11 -10.86
CA ALA A 24 6.08 14.51 -10.43
C ALA A 24 6.20 14.54 -8.90
N ALA A 25 6.65 13.44 -8.30
CA ALA A 25 6.91 13.39 -6.87
C ALA A 25 8.18 14.18 -6.51
N THR A 26 8.09 14.97 -5.44
CA THR A 26 9.22 15.61 -4.77
C THR A 26 10.09 14.60 -4.01
N SER A 27 11.24 15.04 -3.49
CA SER A 27 12.13 14.22 -2.67
C SER A 27 11.71 14.09 -1.21
N THR A 28 10.68 14.83 -0.77
CA THR A 28 10.18 14.76 0.61
C THR A 28 9.24 13.57 0.76
N CYS A 29 9.76 12.47 1.29
CA CYS A 29 9.05 11.19 1.35
C CYS A 29 9.09 10.57 2.74
N ASN A 30 7.99 9.93 3.14
CA ASN A 30 7.91 9.18 4.38
C ASN A 30 7.23 7.83 4.15
N TRP A 31 7.64 6.81 4.90
CA TRP A 31 6.96 5.53 4.95
C TRP A 31 5.83 5.58 5.98
N SER A 32 4.69 4.99 5.65
CA SER A 32 3.63 4.71 6.60
C SER A 32 4.06 3.63 7.61
N PRO A 33 3.40 3.52 8.78
CA PRO A 33 3.37 2.27 9.52
C PRO A 33 2.69 1.16 8.69
N TYR A 34 2.69 -0.08 9.21
CA TYR A 34 1.89 -1.14 8.60
C TYR A 34 0.41 -0.74 8.61
N VAL A 35 -0.24 -0.84 7.46
CA VAL A 35 -1.60 -0.33 7.27
C VAL A 35 -2.68 -1.40 7.43
N ASN A 36 -2.27 -2.66 7.59
CA ASN A 36 -3.15 -3.81 7.80
C ASN A 36 -2.51 -4.81 8.75
N ASN A 37 -3.34 -5.65 9.39
CA ASN A 37 -2.90 -6.89 10.01
C ASN A 37 -2.99 -8.07 9.03
N TRP A 38 -2.60 -9.25 9.50
CA TRP A 38 -2.77 -10.50 8.78
C TRP A 38 -4.24 -10.81 8.54
N HIS A 39 -4.55 -11.40 7.39
CA HIS A 39 -5.87 -11.73 6.90
C HIS A 39 -6.82 -10.53 6.77
N GLU A 40 -6.28 -9.32 6.81
CA GLU A 40 -7.05 -8.09 6.59
C GLU A 40 -6.77 -7.48 5.22
N MET A 41 -7.81 -6.87 4.67
CA MET A 41 -7.75 -6.09 3.45
C MET A 41 -6.84 -4.87 3.61
N VAL A 42 -6.27 -4.41 2.50
CA VAL A 42 -5.46 -3.19 2.45
C VAL A 42 -6.24 -2.13 1.70
N ALA A 43 -6.60 -1.06 2.39
CA ALA A 43 -7.10 0.17 1.80
C ALA A 43 -6.24 1.32 2.31
N PHE A 44 -5.49 1.97 1.42
CA PHE A 44 -4.56 3.03 1.83
C PHE A 44 -4.56 4.20 0.86
N ILE A 45 -4.60 5.40 1.43
CA ILE A 45 -4.48 6.67 0.73
C ILE A 45 -3.38 7.46 1.43
N CYS A 46 -2.42 7.93 0.65
CA CYS A 46 -1.41 8.84 1.18
C CYS A 46 -2.05 10.14 1.69
N PRO A 47 -1.68 10.63 2.88
CA PRO A 47 -2.28 11.83 3.47
C PRO A 47 -1.84 13.10 2.74
N GLY A 48 -2.72 14.11 2.71
CA GLY A 48 -2.44 15.42 2.11
C GLY A 48 -2.09 15.37 0.62
N ASP A 49 -1.32 16.35 0.17
CA ASP A 49 -0.84 16.46 -1.21
C ASP A 49 0.38 15.56 -1.47
N THR A 50 0.18 14.26 -1.26
CA THR A 50 1.24 13.27 -1.47
C THR A 50 0.76 12.07 -2.32
N VAL A 51 1.71 11.43 -2.99
CA VAL A 51 1.49 10.28 -3.87
C VAL A 51 2.31 9.08 -3.44
N ILE A 52 1.83 7.88 -3.76
CA ILE A 52 2.55 6.65 -3.45
C ILE A 52 3.68 6.49 -4.47
N THR A 53 4.88 6.27 -3.97
CA THR A 53 6.09 6.08 -4.79
C THR A 53 6.83 4.78 -4.43
N GLY A 54 6.29 3.99 -3.50
CA GLY A 54 6.91 2.75 -3.07
C GLY A 54 5.99 1.91 -2.20
N VAL A 55 6.22 0.60 -2.23
CA VAL A 55 5.51 -0.42 -1.45
C VAL A 55 6.55 -1.29 -0.77
N ASP A 56 6.37 -1.55 0.52
CA ASP A 56 7.17 -2.48 1.31
C ASP A 56 6.23 -3.48 1.98
N SER A 57 6.64 -4.73 2.07
CA SER A 57 5.81 -5.79 2.65
C SER A 57 6.62 -6.74 3.51
N TYR A 58 6.01 -7.17 4.60
CA TYR A 58 6.55 -8.20 5.47
C TYR A 58 5.64 -9.43 5.44
N HIS A 59 6.23 -10.58 5.09
CA HIS A 59 5.55 -11.87 5.07
C HIS A 59 5.84 -12.62 6.37
N ASP A 60 4.81 -13.28 6.90
CA ASP A 60 4.93 -14.18 8.04
C ASP A 60 4.48 -15.58 7.62
N GLU A 61 5.34 -16.57 7.91
CA GLU A 61 5.12 -17.95 7.50
C GLU A 61 3.99 -18.63 8.30
N LEU A 62 3.76 -18.23 9.54
CA LEU A 62 2.70 -18.82 10.37
C LEU A 62 1.32 -18.30 9.97
N ALA A 63 1.24 -17.03 9.60
CA ALA A 63 0.03 -16.42 9.07
C ALA A 63 -0.18 -16.67 7.56
N GLU A 64 0.86 -17.13 6.85
CA GLU A 64 0.89 -17.28 5.39
C GLU A 64 0.39 -16.03 4.63
N ASP A 65 0.66 -14.85 5.18
CA ASP A 65 0.10 -13.60 4.68
C ASP A 65 1.11 -12.43 4.76
N ARG A 66 0.72 -11.23 4.30
CA ARG A 66 1.59 -10.06 4.17
C ARG A 66 0.97 -8.81 4.83
N ARG A 67 1.80 -8.08 5.58
CA ARG A 67 1.51 -6.71 6.04
C ARG A 67 2.23 -5.71 5.15
N TYR A 68 1.60 -4.57 4.90
CA TYR A 68 2.07 -3.60 3.91
C TYR A 68 2.34 -2.22 4.51
N LYS A 69 3.38 -1.56 3.99
CA LYS A 69 3.69 -0.14 4.17
C LYS A 69 3.79 0.53 2.82
N PHE A 70 3.48 1.82 2.80
CA PHE A 70 3.52 2.63 1.59
C PHE A 70 4.39 3.85 1.79
N ARG A 71 5.18 4.17 0.77
CA ARG A 71 5.99 5.39 0.73
C ARG A 71 5.20 6.50 0.08
N CYS A 72 4.95 7.57 0.80
CA CYS A 72 4.27 8.76 0.32
C CYS A 72 5.29 9.88 0.11
N CYS A 73 5.28 10.51 -1.05
CA CYS A 73 6.09 11.69 -1.36
C CYS A 73 5.20 12.87 -1.73
N GLY A 74 5.59 14.09 -1.37
CA GLY A 74 4.89 15.31 -1.79
C GLY A 74 4.85 15.46 -3.31
N ILE A 75 3.83 16.14 -3.83
CA ILE A 75 3.73 16.58 -5.24
C ILE A 75 3.86 18.09 -5.36
#